data_AF-A0A0C9WYB5-F1
#
_entry.id   AF-A0A0C9WYB5-F1
#
_cell.length_a   1.000
_cell.length_b   1.000
_cell.length_c   1.000
_cell.angle_alpha   90.00
_cell.angle_beta   90.00
_cell.angle_gamma   90.00
#
_symmetry.space_group_name_H-M   'P 1'
#
loop_
_entity.id
_entity.type
_entity.pdbx_description
1 polymer ?
#
loop_
_entity_poly.entity_id
_entity_poly.type
_entity_poly.pdbx_seq_one_letter_code
_entity_poly.pdbx_strand_id
1 'polypeptide(L)'
;MRRPWALSELDKKHPERRLALEEKVRKQGLAGQQLGKHKVPQGEVQVQLGEDLSESLRGLKPKGNLFKDRFLSLQQRALIKPRVCVLLKKRRIRIVEYEKHAGKRFQ
;
A
#
# COMPACT_ATOMS: atom_id res chain seq x y z
N MET A 1 -9.45 22.98 37.68
CA MET A 1 -8.94 21.76 38.34
C MET A 1 -9.44 20.52 37.60
N ARG A 2 -8.56 19.70 37.00
CA ARG A 2 -8.95 18.42 36.36
C ARG A 2 -9.16 17.36 37.44
N ARG A 3 -10.30 16.66 37.42
CA ARG A 3 -10.73 15.71 38.46
C ARG A 3 -9.86 14.41 38.43
N PRO A 4 -9.24 13.99 39.56
CA PRO A 4 -8.27 12.88 39.59
C PRO A 4 -8.82 11.45 39.47
N TRP A 5 -10.13 11.24 39.51
CA TRP A 5 -10.74 9.90 39.63
C TRP A 5 -11.25 9.32 38.31
N ALA A 6 -11.22 10.07 37.20
CA ALA A 6 -11.57 9.59 35.86
C ALA A 6 -10.48 8.72 35.20
N LEU A 7 -9.38 8.45 35.92
CA LEU A 7 -8.21 7.72 35.43
C LEU A 7 -8.41 6.20 35.43
N SER A 8 -9.26 5.64 36.30
CA SER A 8 -9.37 4.18 36.48
C SER A 8 -9.96 3.46 35.25
N GLU A 9 -10.96 4.05 34.60
CA GLU A 9 -11.58 3.49 33.39
C GLU A 9 -10.69 3.63 32.15
N LEU A 10 -9.95 4.74 32.06
CA LEU A 10 -8.99 4.96 30.98
C LEU A 10 -7.81 4.00 31.09
N ASP A 11 -7.30 3.81 32.31
CA ASP A 11 -6.14 2.96 32.59
C ASP A 11 -6.42 1.48 32.28
N LYS A 12 -7.65 1.00 32.49
CA LYS A 12 -8.08 -0.35 32.07
C LYS A 12 -8.23 -0.48 30.54
N LYS A 13 -8.65 0.58 29.85
CA LYS A 13 -8.83 0.58 28.38
C LYS A 13 -7.51 0.57 27.62
N HIS A 14 -6.43 1.10 28.19
CA HIS A 14 -5.10 1.13 27.55
C HIS A 14 -4.49 -0.26 27.28
N PRO A 15 -4.40 -1.19 28.25
CA PRO A 15 -3.88 -2.53 28.03
C PRO A 15 -4.81 -3.35 27.13
N GLU A 16 -6.13 -3.24 27.30
CA GLU A 16 -7.10 -3.92 26.42
C GLU A 16 -6.91 -3.54 24.95
N ARG A 17 -6.70 -2.25 24.67
CA ARG A 17 -6.40 -1.76 23.31
C ARG A 17 -5.08 -2.29 22.77
N ARG A 18 -4.04 -2.40 23.61
CA ARG A 18 -2.73 -2.96 23.21
C ARG A 18 -2.84 -4.44 22.87
N LEU A 19 -3.48 -5.22 23.74
CA LEU A 19 -3.72 -6.65 23.52
C LEU A 19 -4.56 -6.88 22.26
N ALA A 20 -5.62 -6.10 22.05
CA ALA A 20 -6.42 -6.18 20.84
C ALA A 20 -5.63 -5.84 19.56
N LEU A 21 -4.66 -4.92 19.64
CA LEU A 21 -3.77 -4.59 18.53
C LEU A 21 -2.78 -5.74 18.26
N GLU A 22 -2.16 -6.29 19.30
CA GLU A 22 -1.24 -7.43 19.20
C GLU A 22 -1.93 -8.67 18.62
N GLU A 23 -3.17 -8.95 19.05
CA GLU A 23 -3.95 -10.04 18.46
C GLU A 23 -4.25 -9.81 16.97
N LYS A 24 -4.58 -8.57 16.59
CA LYS A 24 -4.82 -8.22 15.17
C LYS A 24 -3.55 -8.40 14.34
N VAL A 25 -2.41 -7.95 14.87
CA VAL A 25 -1.11 -8.11 14.20
C VAL A 25 -0.71 -9.58 14.11
N ARG A 26 -0.99 -10.39 15.14
CA ARG A 26 -0.77 -11.84 15.09
C ARG A 26 -1.64 -12.52 14.04
N LYS A 27 -2.91 -12.13 13.90
CA LYS A 27 -3.87 -12.76 12.98
C LYS A 27 -3.67 -12.33 11.52
N GLN A 28 -3.45 -11.05 11.26
CA GLN A 28 -3.48 -10.45 9.91
C GLN A 28 -2.15 -9.82 9.49
N GLY A 29 -1.11 -9.92 10.31
CA GLY A 29 0.14 -9.20 10.11
C GLY A 29 -0.06 -7.69 10.19
N LEU A 30 0.75 -6.94 9.46
CA LEU A 30 0.64 -5.47 9.38
C LEU A 30 -0.41 -5.00 8.35
N ALA A 31 -1.26 -5.88 7.83
CA ALA A 31 -2.26 -5.52 6.82
C ALA A 31 -3.17 -4.39 7.32
N GLY A 32 -3.24 -3.28 6.57
CA GLY A 32 -4.06 -2.12 6.93
C GLY A 32 -3.44 -1.18 7.98
N GLN A 33 -2.27 -1.50 8.55
CA GLN A 33 -1.54 -0.61 9.46
C GLN A 33 -0.88 0.52 8.67
N GLN A 34 -0.87 1.75 9.22
CA GLN A 34 -0.07 2.84 8.69
C GLN A 34 1.37 2.75 9.22
N LEU A 35 2.33 2.70 8.30
CA LEU A 35 3.76 2.73 8.58
C LEU A 35 4.36 4.02 8.01
N GLY A 36 4.57 5.00 8.89
CA GLY A 36 5.01 6.33 8.49
C GLY A 36 4.01 6.99 7.54
N LYS A 37 4.46 7.36 6.34
CA LYS A 37 3.62 8.02 5.33
C LYS A 37 2.66 7.07 4.60
N HIS A 38 2.95 5.76 4.56
CA HIS A 38 2.24 4.81 3.70
C HIS A 38 1.51 3.74 4.50
N LYS A 39 0.31 3.37 4.03
CA LYS A 39 -0.50 2.28 4.60
C LYS A 39 -0.12 0.96 3.94
N VAL A 40 -0.01 -0.12 4.73
CA VAL A 40 0.13 -1.47 4.19
C VAL A 40 -1.18 -1.84 3.49
N PRO A 41 -1.16 -2.22 2.19
CA PRO A 41 -2.38 -2.58 1.50
C PRO A 41 -2.96 -3.88 2.05
N GLN A 42 -4.28 -3.98 2.05
CA GLN A 42 -4.97 -5.24 2.32
C GLN A 42 -5.07 -6.04 1.02
N GLY A 43 -4.92 -7.36 1.10
CA GLY A 43 -5.04 -8.22 -0.06
C GLY A 43 -6.49 -8.29 -0.51
N GLU A 44 -6.73 -8.07 -1.80
CA GLU A 44 -8.04 -8.26 -2.41
C GLU A 44 -8.22 -9.73 -2.77
N VAL A 45 -9.39 -10.29 -2.45
CA VAL A 45 -9.72 -11.67 -2.84
C VAL A 45 -10.23 -11.65 -4.26
N GLN A 46 -9.51 -12.32 -5.15
CA GLN A 46 -9.96 -12.48 -6.53
C GLN A 46 -10.97 -13.62 -6.62
N VAL A 47 -12.20 -13.28 -6.99
CA VAL A 47 -13.30 -14.24 -7.14
C VAL A 47 -13.63 -14.41 -8.62
N GLN A 48 -13.93 -15.64 -9.00
CA GLN A 48 -14.47 -15.95 -10.32
C GLN A 48 -15.98 -16.10 -10.19
N LEU A 49 -16.73 -15.41 -11.07
CA LEU A 49 -18.18 -15.47 -11.09
C LEU A 49 -18.65 -16.71 -11.84
N GLY A 50 -19.86 -17.18 -11.53
CA GLY A 50 -20.49 -18.37 -12.14
C GLY A 50 -20.54 -18.33 -13.67
N GLU A 51 -20.83 -17.16 -14.22
CA GLU A 51 -20.93 -16.92 -15.67
C GLU A 51 -19.59 -17.03 -16.40
N ASP A 52 -18.48 -16.84 -15.67
CA ASP A 52 -17.11 -16.89 -16.16
C ASP A 52 -16.43 -18.25 -15.92
N LEU A 53 -17.11 -19.19 -15.23
CA LEU A 53 -16.57 -20.49 -14.87
C LEU A 53 -16.69 -21.45 -16.06
N SER A 54 -15.54 -21.91 -16.55
CA SER A 54 -15.48 -22.94 -17.58
C SER A 54 -15.86 -24.31 -17.00
N GLU A 55 -16.65 -25.08 -17.73
CA GLU A 55 -17.06 -26.45 -17.37
C GLU A 55 -15.88 -27.44 -17.25
N SER A 56 -14.71 -27.08 -17.81
CA SER A 56 -13.50 -27.91 -17.79
C SER A 56 -12.27 -27.12 -17.35
N LEU A 57 -11.41 -27.76 -16.54
CA LEU A 57 -10.15 -27.18 -16.04
C LEU A 57 -9.18 -26.75 -17.15
N ARG A 58 -9.24 -27.37 -18.33
CA ARG A 58 -8.37 -26.98 -19.46
C ARG A 58 -8.75 -25.63 -20.07
N GLY A 59 -10.01 -25.23 -19.95
CA GLY A 59 -10.51 -23.92 -20.39
C GLY A 59 -10.41 -22.84 -19.31
N LEU A 60 -10.00 -23.22 -18.08
CA LEU A 60 -9.95 -22.31 -16.96
C LEU A 60 -8.82 -21.31 -17.14
N LYS A 61 -9.17 -20.04 -17.30
CA LYS A 61 -8.19 -18.95 -17.30
C LYS A 61 -7.78 -18.67 -15.85
N PRO A 62 -6.49 -18.83 -15.49
CA PRO A 62 -6.05 -18.46 -14.15
C PRO A 62 -6.23 -16.95 -13.99
N LYS A 63 -6.95 -16.56 -12.93
CA LYS A 63 -7.10 -15.15 -12.56
C LYS A 63 -6.04 -14.79 -11.50
N GLY A 64 -5.53 -13.58 -11.62
CA GLY A 64 -4.70 -12.95 -10.59
C GLY A 64 -3.25 -12.75 -10.93
N ASN A 65 -2.59 -11.99 -10.06
CA ASN A 65 -1.21 -11.60 -10.22
C ASN A 65 -0.43 -12.06 -8.99
N LEU A 66 0.22 -13.23 -9.13
CA LEU A 66 1.03 -13.82 -8.07
C LEU A 66 2.12 -12.87 -7.58
N PHE A 67 2.73 -12.07 -8.45
CA PHE A 67 3.75 -11.12 -8.04
C PHE A 67 3.19 -10.08 -7.07
N LYS A 68 2.01 -9.53 -7.36
CA LYS A 68 1.34 -8.58 -6.47
C LYS A 68 0.99 -9.23 -5.14
N ASP A 69 0.45 -10.44 -5.15
CA ASP A 69 0.05 -11.15 -3.92
C ASP A 69 1.26 -11.47 -3.04
N ARG A 70 2.37 -11.91 -3.64
CA ARG A 70 3.63 -12.17 -2.91
C ARG A 70 4.23 -10.88 -2.37
N PHE A 71 4.23 -9.80 -3.15
CA PHE A 71 4.72 -8.50 -2.71
C PHE A 71 3.91 -7.95 -1.52
N LEU A 72 2.57 -8.05 -1.58
CA LEU A 72 1.69 -7.69 -0.47
C LEU A 72 1.95 -8.55 0.76
N SER A 73 2.14 -9.86 0.58
CA SER A 73 2.48 -10.77 1.69
C SER A 73 3.81 -10.38 2.37
N LEU A 74 4.82 -9.99 1.59
CA LEU A 74 6.10 -9.52 2.14
C LEU A 74 5.94 -8.22 2.93
N GLN A 75 5.06 -7.31 2.49
CA GLN A 75 4.74 -6.08 3.23
C GLN A 75 3.98 -6.37 4.54
N GLN A 76 3.00 -7.28 4.51
CA GLN A 76 2.23 -7.69 5.68
C GLN A 76 3.10 -8.36 6.75
N ARG A 77 4.14 -9.10 6.32
CA ARG A 77 5.15 -9.71 7.19
C ARG A 77 6.24 -8.76 7.68
N ALA A 78 6.15 -7.47 7.35
CA ALA A 78 7.15 -6.46 7.70
C ALA A 78 8.55 -6.65 7.08
N LEU A 79 8.70 -7.52 6.07
CA LEU A 79 9.99 -7.74 5.39
C LEU A 79 10.32 -6.59 4.43
N ILE A 80 9.29 -6.03 3.79
CA ILE A 80 9.40 -4.91 2.86
C ILE A 80 8.57 -3.74 3.36
N LYS A 81 9.14 -2.53 3.30
CA LYS A 81 8.43 -1.30 3.65
C LYS A 81 7.34 -0.97 2.63
N PRO A 82 6.16 -0.48 3.05
CA PRO A 82 5.16 0.07 2.14
C PRO A 82 5.70 1.29 1.39
N ARG A 83 5.60 1.26 0.07
CA ARG A 83 6.03 2.35 -0.83
C ARG A 83 5.03 2.53 -1.95
N VAL A 84 4.95 3.74 -2.48
CA VAL A 84 4.16 4.08 -3.69
C VAL A 84 5.13 4.35 -4.83
N CYS A 85 4.74 3.97 -6.05
CA CYS A 85 5.52 4.29 -7.24
C CYS A 85 5.65 5.82 -7.40
N VAL A 86 6.88 6.31 -7.44
CA VAL A 86 7.17 7.73 -7.68
C VAL A 86 7.45 7.90 -9.16
N LEU A 87 6.47 8.40 -9.90
CA LEU A 87 6.66 8.77 -11.30
C LEU A 87 7.55 10.01 -11.39
N LEU A 88 8.39 10.05 -12.43
CA LEU A 88 9.15 11.26 -12.76
C LEU A 88 8.16 12.39 -13.03
N LYS A 89 8.18 13.42 -12.18
CA LYS A 89 7.37 14.62 -12.40
C LYS A 89 7.93 15.37 -13.60
N LYS A 90 7.03 15.94 -14.41
CA LYS A 90 7.43 16.92 -15.44
C LYS A 90 8.29 18.00 -14.77
N ARG A 91 9.38 18.39 -15.45
CA ARG A 91 10.28 19.43 -14.94
C ARG A 91 9.46 20.69 -14.66
N ARG A 92 9.67 21.29 -13.48
CA ARG A 92 8.98 22.54 -13.11
C ARG A 92 9.45 23.71 -13.97
N ILE A 93 10.69 23.64 -14.43
CA ILE A 93 11.33 24.67 -15.25
C ILE A 93 11.16 24.31 -16.71
N ARG A 94 10.76 25.30 -17.53
CA ARG A 94 10.71 25.18 -18.98
C ARG A 94 12.13 25.03 -19.52
N ILE A 95 12.38 24.00 -20.30
CA ILE A 95 13.60 23.90 -21.10
C ILE A 95 13.44 24.90 -22.23
N VAL A 96 14.29 25.92 -22.27
CA VAL A 96 14.35 26.84 -23.39
C VAL A 96 15.27 26.21 -24.42
N GLU A 97 14.71 25.78 -25.54
CA GLU A 97 15.48 25.27 -26.66
C GLU A 97 16.13 26.47 -27.37
N TYR A 98 17.46 26.51 -27.32
CA TYR A 98 18.26 27.55 -27.96
C TYR A 98 18.99 26.95 -29.15
N GLU A 99 18.66 27.43 -30.36
CA GLU A 99 19.44 27.12 -31.55
C GLU A 99 20.82 27.77 -31.47
N LYS A 100 21.87 26.97 -31.73
CA LYS A 100 23.24 27.45 -31.74
C LYS A 100 23.42 28.59 -32.75
N HIS A 101 24.27 29.55 -32.42
CA HIS A 101 24.51 30.75 -33.23
C HIS A 101 24.88 30.46 -34.70
N ALA A 102 25.54 29.34 -35.00
CA ALA A 102 25.87 28.92 -36.37
C ALA A 102 24.63 28.77 -37.26
N GLY A 103 23.47 28.36 -36.71
CA GLY A 103 22.21 28.28 -37.44
C GLY A 103 21.48 29.62 -37.61
N LYS A 104 21.78 30.60 -36.74
CA LYS A 104 21.14 31.92 -36.73
C LYS A 104 21.92 32.99 -37.49
N ARG A 105 23.23 32.82 -37.61
CA ARG A 105 24.14 33.74 -38.30
C ARG A 105 24.80 33.02 -39.47
N PHE A 106 23.99 32.60 -40.43
CA PHE A 106 24.49 32.24 -41.75
C PHE A 106 24.81 33.56 -42.47
N GLN A 107 26.08 33.73 -42.84
CA GLN A 107 26.56 34.79 -43.71
C GLN A 107 26.74 34.24 -45.12
#